data_AF-A0A1C5G469-F1
#
_entry.id   AF-A0A1C5G469-F1
#
_cell.length_a   1.000
_cell.length_b   1.000
_cell.length_c   1.000
_cell.angle_alpha   90.00
_cell.angle_beta   90.00
_cell.angle_gamma   90.00
#
_symmetry.space_group_name_H-M   'P 1'
#
loop_
_entity.id
_entity.type
_entity.pdbx_description
1 polymer ?
#
loop_
_entity_poly.entity_id
_entity_poly.type
_entity_poly.pdbx_seq_one_letter_code
_entity_poly.pdbx_strand_id
1 'polypeptide(L)'
;MAKKVAVKVNEDAIVWKEFTSAKGKKYEVGYLGEPDADQGGSAAPEGKTDFGISCDWPVGGNDWITTEASFKTTTAISRYKLHSNTDTPGEEVGGYAYRLEFSNEEHYDYDFFDQEGDSYRCNTFSNTDHFVRYNSEKPTIAYIKGS
;
A
#
# COMPACT_ATOMS: atom_id res chain seq x y z
N MET A 1 13.26 -13.48 -26.39
CA MET A 1 12.18 -12.92 -25.56
C MET A 1 12.50 -13.26 -24.11
N ALA A 2 12.86 -12.26 -23.29
CA ALA A 2 13.12 -12.50 -21.88
C ALA A 2 11.77 -12.76 -21.18
N LYS A 3 11.59 -13.96 -20.60
CA LYS A 3 10.47 -14.24 -19.70
C LYS A 3 10.62 -13.32 -18.49
N LYS A 4 9.72 -12.35 -18.35
CA LYS A 4 9.54 -11.58 -17.12
C LYS A 4 9.14 -12.61 -16.05
N VAL A 5 10.07 -13.00 -15.19
CA VAL A 5 9.76 -13.82 -14.03
C VAL A 5 8.95 -12.93 -13.11
N ALA A 6 7.63 -13.12 -13.08
CA ALA A 6 6.81 -12.60 -12.01
C ALA A 6 7.34 -13.24 -10.72
N VAL A 7 8.07 -12.47 -9.91
CA VAL A 7 8.38 -12.87 -8.55
C VAL A 7 7.03 -12.95 -7.86
N LYS A 8 6.52 -14.17 -7.68
CA LYS A 8 5.35 -14.38 -6.82
C LYS A 8 5.78 -13.96 -5.43
N VAL A 9 5.10 -12.97 -4.87
CA VAL A 9 5.22 -12.68 -3.44
C VAL A 9 4.89 -13.96 -2.70
N ASN A 10 5.74 -14.36 -1.75
CA ASN A 10 5.44 -15.50 -0.90
C ASN A 10 4.41 -15.04 0.13
N GLU A 11 3.13 -15.25 -0.16
CA GLU A 11 2.01 -14.84 0.70
C GLU A 11 2.14 -15.36 2.14
N ASP A 12 2.69 -16.57 2.31
CA ASP A 12 2.93 -17.18 3.63
C ASP A 12 3.99 -16.43 4.46
N ALA A 13 4.78 -15.56 3.84
CA ALA A 13 5.77 -14.72 4.52
C ALA A 13 5.21 -13.35 4.93
N ILE A 14 3.99 -13.00 4.52
CA ILE A 14 3.34 -11.75 4.90
C ILE A 14 2.60 -11.95 6.21
N VAL A 15 2.96 -11.15 7.21
CA VAL A 15 2.19 -11.07 8.45
C VAL A 15 1.17 -9.95 8.31
N TRP A 16 -0.11 -10.33 8.25
CA TRP A 16 -1.24 -9.39 8.19
C TRP A 16 -1.64 -8.93 9.59
N LYS A 17 -1.80 -7.62 9.76
CA LYS A 17 -2.30 -7.01 11.00
C LYS A 17 -3.52 -6.15 10.69
N GLU A 18 -4.58 -6.34 11.47
CA GLU A 18 -5.84 -5.61 11.33
C GLU A 18 -5.81 -4.26 12.04
N PHE A 19 -6.32 -3.24 11.37
CA PHE A 19 -6.47 -1.87 11.85
C PHE A 19 -7.88 -1.34 11.55
N THR A 20 -8.16 -0.11 12.00
CA THR A 20 -9.45 0.56 11.78
C THR A 20 -9.21 1.85 11.03
N SER A 21 -9.88 2.02 9.89
CA SER A 21 -9.77 3.18 9.01
C SER A 21 -10.38 4.43 9.66
N ALA A 22 -10.15 5.60 9.05
CA ALA A 22 -10.72 6.86 9.52
C ALA A 22 -12.26 6.84 9.60
N LYS A 23 -12.93 6.05 8.75
CA LYS A 23 -14.39 5.87 8.78
C LYS A 23 -14.87 4.67 9.59
N GLY A 24 -13.98 4.01 10.34
CA GLY A 24 -14.35 2.89 11.22
C GLY A 24 -14.48 1.53 10.53
N LYS A 25 -14.08 1.41 9.26
CA LYS A 25 -14.02 0.11 8.56
C LYS A 25 -12.73 -0.62 8.95
N LYS A 26 -12.74 -1.94 8.91
CA LYS A 26 -11.52 -2.74 9.07
C LYS A 26 -10.68 -2.68 7.81
N TYR A 27 -9.36 -2.69 7.96
CA TYR A 27 -8.38 -2.84 6.90
C TYR A 27 -7.16 -3.57 7.47
N GLU A 28 -6.32 -4.16 6.62
CA GLU A 28 -5.09 -4.81 7.05
C GLU A 28 -3.86 -4.17 6.40
N VAL A 29 -2.74 -4.23 7.12
CA VAL A 29 -1.42 -3.98 6.58
C VAL A 29 -0.60 -5.27 6.66
N GLY A 30 0.06 -5.61 5.56
CA GLY A 30 0.93 -6.77 5.45
C GLY A 30 2.39 -6.38 5.61
N TYR A 31 3.10 -7.10 6.49
CA TYR A 31 4.53 -6.90 6.74
C TYR A 31 5.34 -8.10 6.26
N LEU A 32 6.31 -7.85 5.38
CA LEU A 32 7.20 -8.88 4.86
C LEU A 32 8.51 -8.91 5.65
N GLY A 33 8.76 -9.99 6.39
CA GLY A 33 10.02 -10.17 7.14
C GLY A 33 10.13 -9.35 8.43
N GLU A 34 9.09 -8.61 8.81
CA GLU A 34 9.04 -7.76 10.01
C GLU A 34 7.79 -8.07 10.85
N PRO A 35 7.68 -9.27 11.45
CA PRO A 35 6.47 -9.72 12.15
C PRO A 35 6.09 -8.84 13.36
N ASP A 36 7.06 -8.17 13.95
CA ASP A 36 6.88 -7.30 15.12
C ASP A 36 6.61 -5.83 14.75
N ALA A 37 6.66 -5.46 13.47
CA ALA A 37 6.37 -4.09 13.01
C ALA A 37 4.93 -3.69 13.34
N ASP A 38 4.72 -2.51 13.88
CA ASP A 38 3.40 -2.00 14.27
C ASP A 38 3.21 -0.58 13.73
N GLN A 39 1.96 -0.15 13.56
CA GLN A 39 1.62 1.23 13.15
C GLN A 39 1.87 2.26 14.28
N GLY A 40 2.49 1.87 15.40
CA GLY A 40 2.78 2.74 16.53
C GLY A 40 3.71 3.93 16.23
N GLY A 41 3.59 4.99 17.05
CA GLY A 41 4.46 6.17 17.13
C GLY A 41 4.85 6.85 15.81
N SER A 42 4.04 7.83 15.37
CA SER A 42 4.38 8.76 14.28
C SER A 42 5.56 9.65 14.71
N ALA A 43 6.78 9.14 14.55
CA ALA A 43 7.97 9.97 14.49
C ALA A 43 8.39 9.96 13.04
N ALA A 44 7.97 10.98 12.29
CA ALA A 44 8.56 11.35 11.03
C ALA A 44 10.09 11.19 11.16
N PRO A 45 10.75 10.36 10.33
CA PRO A 45 12.18 10.23 10.40
C PRO A 45 12.80 11.63 10.29
N GLU A 46 13.63 12.02 11.26
CA GLU A 46 14.18 13.38 11.33
C GLU A 46 14.77 13.79 9.96
N GLY A 47 14.25 14.87 9.38
CA GLY A 47 14.73 15.43 8.10
C GLY A 47 13.88 15.14 6.87
N LYS A 48 12.78 14.38 6.98
CA LYS A 48 11.83 14.19 5.87
C LYS A 48 10.79 15.32 5.84
N THR A 49 10.35 15.67 4.63
CA THR A 49 9.32 16.70 4.43
C THR A 49 7.98 16.03 4.26
N ASP A 50 7.02 16.40 5.11
CA ASP A 50 5.63 15.99 4.95
C ASP A 50 5.14 16.32 3.54
N PHE A 51 4.39 15.40 2.94
CA PHE A 51 3.79 15.62 1.63
C PHE A 51 2.33 15.23 1.61
N GLY A 52 1.64 15.78 0.62
CA GLY A 52 0.28 15.41 0.28
C GLY A 52 0.04 15.66 -1.19
N ILE A 53 -0.24 14.60 -1.96
CA ILE A 53 -0.36 14.68 -3.41
C ILE A 53 -1.61 13.95 -3.89
N SER A 54 -2.31 14.55 -4.86
CA SER A 54 -3.42 13.89 -5.56
C SER A 54 -2.88 12.87 -6.56
N CYS A 55 -3.57 11.75 -6.67
CA CYS A 55 -3.28 10.72 -7.65
C CYS A 55 -4.58 10.16 -8.24
N ASP A 56 -4.43 9.31 -9.25
CA ASP A 56 -5.52 8.51 -9.80
C ASP A 56 -4.98 7.09 -9.98
N TRP A 57 -5.04 6.30 -8.91
CA TRP A 57 -4.60 4.90 -8.93
C TRP A 57 -5.84 4.01 -8.99
N PRO A 58 -6.35 3.70 -10.19
CA PRO A 58 -7.55 2.91 -10.35
C PRO A 58 -7.28 1.44 -9.97
N VAL A 59 -8.36 0.73 -9.62
CA VAL A 59 -8.31 -0.73 -9.58
C VAL A 59 -8.05 -1.23 -11.00
N GLY A 60 -6.89 -1.85 -11.18
CA GLY A 60 -6.43 -2.41 -12.43
C GLY A 60 -6.15 -3.90 -12.32
N GLY A 61 -5.37 -4.40 -13.28
CA GLY A 61 -4.90 -5.77 -13.28
C GLY A 61 -3.76 -6.02 -12.28
N ASN A 62 -3.19 -7.22 -12.34
CA ASN A 62 -2.15 -7.66 -11.41
C ASN A 62 -0.71 -7.19 -11.81
N ASP A 63 -0.61 -6.11 -12.58
CA ASP A 63 0.66 -5.59 -13.08
C ASP A 63 1.14 -4.37 -12.29
N TRP A 64 2.42 -4.37 -11.94
CA TRP A 64 3.07 -3.22 -11.33
C TRP A 64 3.13 -2.03 -12.29
N ILE A 65 2.66 -0.88 -11.83
CA ILE A 65 2.72 0.41 -12.51
C ILE A 65 3.88 1.21 -11.90
N THR A 66 4.87 1.56 -12.71
CA THR A 66 5.97 2.43 -12.31
C THR A 66 5.48 3.87 -12.19
N THR A 67 5.77 4.52 -11.06
CA THR A 67 5.45 5.94 -10.86
C THR A 67 6.40 6.82 -11.67
N GLU A 68 5.93 7.99 -12.08
CA GLU A 68 6.79 8.98 -12.73
C GLU A 68 7.83 9.56 -11.75
N ALA A 69 8.92 10.10 -12.31
CA ALA A 69 10.05 10.58 -11.51
C ALA A 69 9.67 11.66 -10.49
N SER A 70 8.81 12.62 -10.86
CA SER A 70 8.26 13.65 -9.97
C SER A 70 7.53 13.04 -8.78
N PHE A 71 6.61 12.11 -9.06
CA PHE A 71 5.82 11.43 -8.03
C PHE A 71 6.73 10.67 -7.07
N LYS A 72 7.70 9.93 -7.61
CA LYS A 72 8.69 9.20 -6.83
C LYS A 72 9.57 10.12 -5.98
N THR A 73 10.01 11.25 -6.51
CA THR A 73 10.81 12.23 -5.74
C THR A 73 10.03 12.80 -4.57
N THR A 74 8.72 13.03 -4.72
CA THR A 74 7.87 13.57 -3.65
C THR A 74 7.48 12.51 -2.62
N THR A 75 7.13 11.31 -3.07
CA THR A 75 6.49 10.30 -2.20
C THR A 75 7.41 9.15 -1.82
N ALA A 76 8.59 9.05 -2.43
CA ALA A 76 9.45 7.88 -2.45
C ALA A 76 8.83 6.58 -3.00
N ILE A 77 7.56 6.58 -3.41
CA ILE A 77 6.91 5.41 -4.00
C ILE A 77 7.37 5.27 -5.46
N SER A 78 8.02 4.15 -5.78
CA SER A 78 8.61 3.86 -7.09
C SER A 78 7.68 3.09 -8.02
N ARG A 79 6.74 2.35 -7.46
CA ARG A 79 5.72 1.58 -8.18
C ARG A 79 4.57 1.22 -7.26
N TYR A 80 3.42 0.99 -7.86
CA TYR A 80 2.23 0.51 -7.16
C TYR A 80 1.48 -0.51 -8.01
N LYS A 81 0.57 -1.23 -7.37
CA LYS A 81 -0.42 -2.09 -8.02
C LYS A 81 -1.66 -2.10 -7.14
N LEU A 82 -2.80 -1.77 -7.71
CA LEU A 82 -4.08 -1.88 -7.04
C LEU A 82 -4.97 -2.82 -7.84
N HIS A 83 -5.45 -3.88 -7.20
CA HIS A 83 -6.28 -4.89 -7.86
C HIS A 83 -7.39 -5.39 -6.93
N SER A 84 -8.39 -6.06 -7.52
CA SER A 84 -9.35 -6.81 -6.74
C SER A 84 -8.72 -8.10 -6.23
N ASN A 85 -9.06 -8.48 -5.01
CA ASN A 85 -8.69 -9.76 -4.43
C ASN A 85 -9.41 -10.94 -5.08
N THR A 86 -10.53 -10.72 -5.79
CA THR A 86 -11.18 -11.77 -6.58
C THR A 86 -10.38 -12.16 -7.81
N ASP A 87 -9.53 -11.25 -8.30
CA ASP A 87 -8.71 -11.46 -9.50
C ASP A 87 -7.43 -12.27 -9.21
N THR A 88 -7.16 -12.55 -7.92
CA THR A 88 -6.00 -13.32 -7.47
C THR A 88 -6.43 -14.63 -6.82
N PRO A 89 -6.74 -15.68 -7.62
CA PRO A 89 -7.22 -16.95 -7.09
C PRO A 89 -6.16 -17.63 -6.21
N GLY A 90 -6.56 -18.05 -5.01
CA GLY A 90 -5.73 -18.78 -4.06
C GLY A 90 -5.13 -17.95 -2.93
N GLU A 91 -5.39 -16.64 -2.87
CA GLU A 91 -5.03 -15.82 -1.72
C GLU A 91 -6.13 -15.90 -0.64
N GLU A 92 -5.76 -16.24 0.60
CA GLU A 92 -6.66 -16.04 1.76
C GLU A 92 -6.76 -14.54 2.03
N VAL A 93 -7.76 -13.90 1.43
CA VAL A 93 -7.90 -12.44 1.36
C VAL A 93 -8.68 -11.83 2.53
N GLY A 94 -8.89 -12.58 3.62
CA GLY A 94 -9.44 -12.06 4.89
C GLY A 94 -10.84 -11.42 4.80
N GLY A 95 -11.55 -11.55 3.68
CA GLY A 95 -12.81 -10.83 3.43
C GLY A 95 -12.65 -9.40 2.89
N TYR A 96 -11.45 -9.01 2.46
CA TYR A 96 -11.18 -7.72 1.82
C TYR A 96 -11.32 -7.81 0.30
N ALA A 97 -11.98 -6.83 -0.30
CA ALA A 97 -12.25 -6.80 -1.74
C ALA A 97 -11.06 -6.30 -2.58
N TYR A 98 -10.18 -5.48 -1.99
CA TYR A 98 -9.07 -4.84 -2.71
C TYR A 98 -7.75 -4.98 -1.97
N ARG A 99 -6.67 -4.99 -2.74
CA ARG A 99 -5.29 -4.98 -2.26
C ARG A 99 -4.48 -3.94 -3.02
N LEU A 100 -3.90 -3.01 -2.26
CA LEU A 100 -2.86 -2.11 -2.71
C LEU A 100 -1.50 -2.72 -2.35
N GLU A 101 -0.63 -2.80 -3.34
CA GLU A 101 0.80 -3.07 -3.15
C GLU A 101 1.59 -1.85 -3.63
N PHE A 102 2.64 -1.47 -2.90
CA PHE A 102 3.51 -0.38 -3.30
C PHE A 102 4.95 -0.64 -2.85
N SER A 103 5.93 -0.08 -3.56
CA SER A 103 7.34 -0.14 -3.15
C SER A 103 7.89 1.26 -2.96
N ASN A 104 8.59 1.48 -1.85
CA ASN A 104 9.21 2.76 -1.53
C ASN A 104 10.75 2.69 -1.50
N GLU A 105 11.40 3.82 -1.77
CA GLU A 105 12.86 4.00 -1.61
C GLU A 105 13.21 4.70 -0.30
N GLU A 106 12.20 5.17 0.43
CA GLU A 106 12.33 5.84 1.71
C GLU A 106 11.08 5.60 2.57
N HIS A 107 11.32 5.43 3.87
CA HIS A 107 10.30 5.16 4.86
C HIS A 107 9.44 6.39 5.15
N TYR A 108 8.13 6.26 5.05
CA TYR A 108 7.19 7.25 5.55
C TYR A 108 6.06 6.55 6.30
N ASP A 109 5.36 7.32 7.11
CA ASP A 109 4.03 6.98 7.58
C ASP A 109 3.00 7.39 6.51
N TYR A 110 2.62 6.44 5.65
CA TYR A 110 1.73 6.73 4.52
C TYR A 110 0.27 6.66 4.93
N ASP A 111 -0.54 7.63 4.48
CA ASP A 111 -1.99 7.51 4.46
C ASP A 111 -2.50 7.49 3.01
N PHE A 112 -3.18 6.42 2.64
CA PHE A 112 -3.81 6.27 1.33
C PHE A 112 -5.31 6.58 1.43
N PHE A 113 -5.79 7.52 0.63
CA PHE A 113 -7.20 7.94 0.63
C PHE A 113 -7.91 7.47 -0.63
N ASP A 114 -9.02 6.75 -0.45
CA ASP A 114 -9.87 6.34 -1.56
C ASP A 114 -10.78 7.49 -2.05
N GLN A 115 -11.56 7.25 -3.10
CA GLN A 115 -12.53 8.22 -3.63
C GLN A 115 -13.80 8.37 -2.76
N GLU A 116 -13.98 7.54 -1.73
CA GLU A 116 -14.98 7.81 -0.69
C GLU A 116 -14.44 8.83 0.34
N GLY A 117 -13.12 8.99 0.44
CA GLY A 117 -12.43 9.77 1.47
C GLY A 117 -12.19 9.00 2.76
N ASP A 118 -12.20 7.66 2.74
CA ASP A 118 -11.64 6.85 3.82
C ASP A 118 -10.12 6.78 3.70
N SER A 119 -9.41 6.51 4.81
CA SER A 119 -7.95 6.44 4.81
C SER A 119 -7.41 5.15 5.43
N TYR A 120 -6.33 4.65 4.84
CA TYR A 120 -5.64 3.45 5.24
C TYR A 120 -4.18 3.78 5.51
N ARG A 121 -3.80 3.76 6.79
CA ARG A 121 -2.45 4.09 7.24
C ARG A 121 -1.52 2.89 7.10
N CYS A 122 -0.33 3.12 6.55
CA CYS A 122 0.72 2.14 6.38
C CYS A 122 2.10 2.78 6.70
N ASN A 123 2.52 2.64 7.95
CA ASN A 123 3.87 2.98 8.38
C ASN A 123 4.88 1.94 7.84
N THR A 124 5.92 2.44 7.17
CA THR A 124 6.93 1.61 6.49
C THR A 124 8.26 1.70 7.23
N PHE A 125 8.91 0.56 7.49
CA PHE A 125 10.19 0.48 8.22
C PHE A 125 11.35 -0.03 7.37
N SER A 126 11.03 -0.48 6.14
CA SER A 126 11.95 -1.08 5.21
C SER A 126 11.65 -0.62 3.77
N ASN A 127 12.68 -0.60 2.92
CA ASN A 127 12.58 -0.23 1.51
C ASN A 127 12.27 -1.48 0.68
N THR A 128 11.01 -1.89 0.70
CA THR A 128 10.53 -3.16 0.12
C THR A 128 9.10 -2.98 -0.43
N ASP A 129 8.47 -4.07 -0.83
CA ASP A 129 7.06 -4.12 -1.18
C ASP A 129 6.21 -4.15 0.11
N HIS A 130 5.22 -3.26 0.17
CA HIS A 130 4.26 -3.12 1.28
C HIS A 130 2.86 -3.40 0.78
N PHE A 131 1.98 -3.80 1.70
CA PHE A 131 0.66 -4.31 1.36
C PHE A 131 -0.43 -3.72 2.23
N VAL A 132 -1.54 -3.32 1.61
CA VAL A 132 -2.74 -2.84 2.31
C VAL A 132 -3.96 -3.53 1.72
N ARG A 133 -4.78 -4.16 2.56
CA ARG A 133 -6.06 -4.78 2.18
C ARG A 133 -7.22 -4.00 2.78
N TYR A 134 -8.24 -3.70 1.98
CA TYR A 134 -9.35 -2.85 2.42
C TYR A 134 -10.64 -3.09 1.62
N ASN A 135 -11.73 -2.47 2.10
CA ASN A 135 -13.06 -2.50 1.49
C ASN A 135 -13.53 -1.07 1.21
N SER A 136 -13.90 -0.78 -0.04
CA SER A 136 -14.38 0.53 -0.50
C SER A 136 -15.39 0.38 -1.63
N GLU A 137 -16.41 1.24 -1.67
CA GLU A 137 -17.33 1.34 -2.82
C GLU A 137 -16.68 2.10 -3.99
N LYS A 138 -15.66 2.93 -3.70
CA LYS A 138 -14.88 3.69 -4.68
C LYS A 138 -13.39 3.49 -4.42
N PRO A 139 -12.86 2.28 -4.72
CA PRO A 139 -11.53 1.83 -4.28
C PRO A 139 -10.34 2.55 -4.92
N THR A 140 -10.57 3.42 -5.91
CA THR A 140 -9.48 4.17 -6.53
C THR A 140 -8.81 5.05 -5.48
N ILE A 141 -7.49 4.95 -5.33
CA ILE A 141 -6.75 5.86 -4.45
C ILE A 141 -6.62 7.20 -5.16
N ALA A 142 -7.10 8.24 -4.50
CA ALA A 142 -7.21 9.60 -5.03
C ALA A 142 -6.23 10.58 -4.40
N TYR A 143 -5.70 10.24 -3.22
CA TYR A 143 -4.78 11.11 -2.49
C TYR A 143 -3.87 10.30 -1.57
N ILE A 144 -2.62 10.76 -1.41
CA ILE A 144 -1.63 10.11 -0.57
C ILE A 144 -0.93 11.18 0.27
N LYS A 145 -0.76 10.89 1.57
CA LYS A 145 0.11 11.65 2.47
C LYS A 145 1.27 10.81 2.94
N GLY A 146 2.36 11.48 3.31
CA GLY A 146 3.44 10.89 4.09
C GLY A 146 3.98 11.90 5.08
N SER A 147 4.33 11.41 6.27
CA SER A 147 5.05 12.13 7.32
C SER A 147 6.19 11.27 7.86
#